data_AF-A0A522Q3E2-F1
#
_entry.id   AF-A0A522Q3E2-F1
#
_cell.length_a   1.000
_cell.length_b   1.000
_cell.length_c   1.000
_cell.angle_alpha   90.00
_cell.angle_beta   90.00
_cell.angle_gamma   90.00
#
_symmetry.space_group_name_H-M   'P 1'
#
loop_
_entity.id
_entity.type
_entity.pdbx_description
1 polymer ?
#
loop_
_entity_poly.entity_id
_entity_poly.type
_entity_poly.pdbx_seq_one_letter_code
_entity_poly.pdbx_strand_id
1 'polypeptide(L)'
;MTGTFAANYRGVCRARSKAEFIAKMGVVLEEADETFFWLELLVVAEVVPKPKLEGRLAETSELVRVFSAPRQAALTRPLKSSASKLNGVAVQSLNLR
;
A
#
# COMPACT_ATOMS: atom_id res chain seq x y z
N MET A 1 -3.15 13.90 -14.36
CA MET A 1 -2.08 12.90 -14.19
C MET A 1 -2.54 11.73 -13.31
N THR A 2 -3.72 11.15 -13.56
CA THR A 2 -4.30 10.06 -12.73
C THR A 2 -4.12 8.65 -13.32
N GLY A 3 -3.69 8.56 -14.58
CA GLY A 3 -3.68 7.30 -15.33
C GLY A 3 -2.62 6.30 -14.88
N THR A 4 -1.41 6.75 -14.54
CA THR A 4 -0.27 5.89 -14.15
C THR A 4 -0.45 5.34 -12.74
N PHE A 5 -0.82 6.20 -11.80
CA PHE A 5 -1.12 5.84 -10.41
C PHE A 5 -2.20 4.75 -10.29
N ALA A 6 -3.36 4.96 -10.93
CA ALA A 6 -4.47 4.01 -10.87
C ALA A 6 -4.13 2.65 -11.52
N ALA A 7 -3.33 2.66 -12.59
CA ALA A 7 -2.85 1.44 -13.22
C ALA A 7 -1.90 0.64 -12.31
N ASN A 8 -0.98 1.33 -11.63
CA ASN A 8 -0.04 0.73 -10.68
C ASN A 8 -0.77 0.13 -9.47
N TYR A 9 -1.75 0.85 -8.91
CA TYR A 9 -2.59 0.34 -7.82
C TYR A 9 -3.37 -0.91 -8.25
N ARG A 10 -3.93 -0.93 -9.47
CA ARG A 10 -4.58 -2.13 -10.02
C ARG A 10 -3.60 -3.32 -10.12
N GLY A 11 -2.31 -3.04 -10.33
CA GLY A 11 -1.23 -4.03 -10.30
C GLY A 11 -0.91 -4.56 -8.90
N VAL A 12 -1.07 -3.73 -7.86
CA VAL A 12 -0.96 -4.12 -6.45
C VAL A 12 -2.08 -5.10 -6.08
N CYS A 13 -3.32 -4.82 -6.49
CA CYS A 13 -4.47 -5.70 -6.25
C CYS A 13 -4.31 -7.10 -6.89
N ARG A 14 -3.39 -7.26 -7.85
CA ARG A 14 -3.07 -8.52 -8.51
C ARG A 14 -1.75 -9.15 -8.04
N ALA A 15 -1.14 -8.64 -6.97
CA ALA A 15 0.09 -9.22 -6.44
C ALA A 15 -0.13 -10.68 -6.01
N ARG A 16 0.82 -11.55 -6.37
CA ARG A 16 0.75 -13.01 -6.12
C ARG A 16 1.48 -13.42 -4.85
N SER A 17 2.20 -12.51 -4.24
CA SER A 17 2.86 -12.72 -2.96
C SER A 17 2.83 -11.46 -2.10
N LYS A 18 3.04 -11.65 -0.80
CA LYS A 18 3.17 -10.55 0.15
C LYS A 18 4.34 -9.62 -0.19
N ALA A 19 5.48 -10.18 -0.62
CA ALA A 19 6.65 -9.39 -1.00
C ALA A 19 6.36 -8.54 -2.26
N GLU A 20 5.70 -9.14 -3.26
CA GLU A 20 5.28 -8.42 -4.46
C GLU A 20 4.27 -7.31 -4.15
N PHE A 21 3.32 -7.57 -3.24
CA PHE A 21 2.36 -6.57 -2.77
C PHE A 21 3.08 -5.36 -2.13
N ILE A 22 4.02 -5.61 -1.23
CA ILE A 22 4.78 -4.55 -0.54
C ILE A 22 5.60 -3.74 -1.53
N ALA A 23 6.29 -4.40 -2.47
CA ALA A 23 7.10 -3.74 -3.49
C ALA A 23 6.25 -2.84 -4.40
N LYS A 24 5.16 -3.38 -4.96
CA LYS A 24 4.27 -2.61 -5.85
C LYS A 24 3.56 -1.47 -5.10
N MET A 25 3.18 -1.67 -3.84
CA MET A 25 2.59 -0.61 -3.03
C MET A 25 3.60 0.50 -2.71
N GLY A 26 4.90 0.16 -2.63
CA GLY A 26 5.98 1.14 -2.56
C GLY A 26 6.00 2.07 -3.77
N VAL A 27 5.96 1.52 -4.98
CA VAL A 27 5.91 2.31 -6.23
C VAL A 27 4.68 3.23 -6.26
N VAL A 28 3.52 2.71 -5.86
CA VAL A 28 2.29 3.52 -5.77
C VAL A 28 2.48 4.71 -4.82
N LEU A 29 3.12 4.51 -3.67
CA LEU A 29 3.39 5.59 -2.72
C LEU A 29 4.38 6.62 -3.28
N GLU A 30 5.46 6.17 -3.93
CA GLU A 30 6.45 7.05 -4.57
C GLU A 30 5.77 7.96 -5.61
N GLU A 31 4.94 7.39 -6.49
CA GLU A 31 4.21 8.14 -7.52
C GLU A 31 3.22 9.18 -6.92
N ALA A 32 2.59 8.86 -5.79
CA ALA A 32 1.70 9.78 -5.09
C ALA A 32 2.48 10.93 -4.42
N ASP A 33 3.63 10.63 -3.81
CA ASP A 33 4.51 11.61 -3.18
C ASP A 33 5.12 12.56 -4.22
N GLU A 34 5.59 12.03 -5.35
CA GLU A 34 6.05 12.83 -6.48
C GLU A 34 4.95 13.75 -7.04
N THR A 35 3.71 13.25 -7.15
CA THR A 35 2.57 14.08 -7.58
C THR A 35 2.34 15.24 -6.61
N PHE A 36 2.40 14.98 -5.31
CA PHE A 36 2.28 16.02 -4.29
C PHE A 36 3.41 17.05 -4.42
N PHE A 37 4.66 16.58 -4.55
CA PHE A 37 5.82 17.44 -4.77
C PHE A 37 5.68 18.33 -6.00
N TRP A 38 5.22 17.80 -7.14
CA TRP A 38 4.99 18.60 -8.35
C TRP A 38 3.91 19.67 -8.14
N LEU A 39 2.84 19.36 -7.40
CA LEU A 39 1.81 20.34 -7.06
C LEU A 39 2.34 21.46 -6.14
N GLU A 40 3.16 21.11 -5.15
CA GLU A 40 3.83 22.10 -4.31
C GLU A 40 4.79 22.97 -5.11
N LEU A 41 5.56 22.37 -6.03
CA LEU A 41 6.49 23.09 -6.88
C LEU A 41 5.77 24.11 -7.78
N LEU A 42 4.59 23.77 -8.31
CA LEU A 42 3.77 24.71 -9.09
C LEU A 42 3.30 25.92 -8.27
N VAL A 43 3.07 25.73 -6.97
CA VAL A 43 2.73 26.82 -6.05
C VAL A 43 3.97 27.67 -5.74
N VAL A 44 5.11 27.04 -5.43
CA VAL A 44 6.37 27.72 -5.10
C VAL A 44 6.91 28.50 -6.31
N ALA A 45 6.78 27.97 -7.52
CA ALA A 45 7.16 28.63 -8.75
C ALA A 45 6.17 29.73 -9.21
N GLU A 46 5.14 30.02 -8.40
CA GLU A 46 4.09 31.02 -8.67
C GLU A 46 3.33 30.80 -10.00
N VAL A 47 3.40 29.59 -10.56
CA VAL A 47 2.70 29.22 -11.81
C VAL A 47 1.20 29.10 -11.54
N VAL A 48 0.82 28.57 -10.37
CA VAL A 48 -0.58 28.41 -9.98
C VAL A 48 -0.77 28.89 -8.53
N PRO A 49 -1.74 29.78 -8.26
CA PRO A 49 -2.06 30.19 -6.89
C PRO A 49 -2.50 28.99 -6.03
N LYS A 50 -1.94 28.91 -4.82
CA LYS A 50 -2.25 27.85 -3.84
C LYS A 50 -3.74 27.55 -3.68
N PRO A 51 -4.66 28.53 -3.56
CA PRO A 51 -6.09 28.26 -3.37
C PRO A 51 -6.72 27.44 -4.51
N LYS A 52 -6.15 27.47 -5.73
CA LYS A 52 -6.63 26.66 -6.86
C LYS A 52 -6.17 25.19 -6.78
N LEU A 53 -5.15 24.90 -5.99
CA LEU A 53 -4.57 23.58 -5.80
C LEU A 53 -4.79 22.98 -4.41
N GLU A 54 -5.29 23.74 -3.43
CA GLU A 54 -5.54 23.26 -2.07
C GLU A 54 -6.31 21.94 -2.01
N GLY A 55 -7.40 21.82 -2.77
CA GLY A 55 -8.17 20.58 -2.83
C GLY A 55 -7.36 19.39 -3.37
N ARG A 56 -6.50 19.62 -4.37
CA ARG A 56 -5.66 18.56 -4.97
C ARG A 56 -4.49 18.17 -4.06
N LEU A 57 -3.90 19.14 -3.37
CA LEU A 57 -2.86 18.90 -2.37
C LEU A 57 -3.39 18.07 -1.20
N ALA A 58 -4.59 18.42 -0.70
CA ALA A 58 -5.28 17.65 0.33
C ALA A 58 -5.59 16.23 -0.14
N GLU A 59 -6.19 16.08 -1.32
CA GLU A 59 -6.51 14.78 -1.92
C GLU A 59 -5.26 13.90 -2.05
N THR A 60 -4.16 14.44 -2.58
CA THR A 60 -2.93 13.66 -2.79
C THR A 60 -2.31 13.23 -1.45
N SER A 61 -2.36 14.09 -0.43
CA SER A 61 -1.92 13.74 0.93
C SER A 61 -2.78 12.63 1.56
N GLU A 62 -4.10 12.68 1.36
CA GLU A 62 -5.01 11.63 1.83
C GLU A 62 -4.74 10.30 1.13
N LEU A 63 -4.48 10.33 -0.18
CA LEU A 63 -4.12 9.15 -0.96
C LEU A 63 -2.85 8.48 -0.40
N VAL A 64 -1.78 9.23 -0.14
CA VAL A 64 -0.56 8.71 0.50
C VAL A 64 -0.89 8.00 1.82
N ARG A 65 -1.73 8.61 2.67
CA ARG A 65 -2.17 8.02 3.94
C ARG A 65 -2.92 6.70 3.72
N VAL A 66 -3.88 6.67 2.82
CA VAL A 66 -4.69 5.48 2.51
C VAL A 66 -3.82 4.33 2.02
N PHE A 67 -2.81 4.58 1.18
CA PHE A 67 -1.93 3.51 0.67
C PHE A 67 -0.84 3.08 1.66
N SER A 68 -0.45 3.96 2.58
CA SER A 68 0.54 3.64 3.62
C SER A 68 0.03 2.59 4.62
N ALA A 69 -1.25 2.64 4.98
CA ALA A 69 -1.88 1.74 5.96
C ALA A 69 -1.81 0.25 5.57
N PRO A 70 -2.27 -0.18 4.38
CA PRO A 70 -2.20 -1.58 3.97
C PRO A 70 -0.74 -2.06 3.78
N ARG A 71 0.18 -1.19 3.37
CA ARG A 71 1.62 -1.51 3.29
C ARG A 71 2.21 -1.80 4.67
N GLN A 72 1.93 -0.96 5.65
CA GLN A 72 2.36 -1.16 7.04
C GLN A 72 1.76 -2.44 7.64
N ALA A 73 0.46 -2.65 7.43
CA ALA A 73 -0.21 -3.87 7.86
C ALA A 73 0.39 -5.13 7.23
N ALA A 74 0.80 -5.06 5.95
CA ALA A 74 1.52 -6.14 5.31
C ALA A 74 2.88 -6.34 5.99
N LEU A 75 3.69 -5.31 6.22
CA LEU A 75 4.99 -5.47 6.88
C LEU A 75 4.91 -6.15 8.25
N THR A 76 3.93 -5.79 9.08
CA THR A 76 3.81 -6.27 10.47
C THR A 76 3.18 -7.65 10.61
N ARG A 77 2.30 -8.08 9.68
CA ARG A 77 1.62 -9.38 9.81
C ARG A 77 2.53 -10.54 9.41
N PRO A 78 2.85 -11.50 10.28
CA PRO A 78 3.53 -12.72 9.85
C PRO A 78 2.66 -13.50 8.85
N LEU A 79 3.28 -14.12 7.84
CA LEU A 79 2.59 -15.05 6.96
C LEU A 79 2.03 -16.19 7.82
N LYS A 80 0.72 -16.48 7.71
CA LYS A 80 0.17 -17.68 8.34
C LYS A 80 0.88 -18.88 7.71
N SER A 81 1.78 -19.53 8.46
CA SER A 81 2.38 -20.77 8.00
C SER A 81 1.31 -21.86 8.05
N SER A 82 1.14 -22.57 6.94
CA SER A 82 0.25 -23.75 6.86
C SER A 82 0.70 -24.89 7.80
N ALA A 83 1.88 -24.80 8.42
CA ALA A 83 2.43 -25.80 9.32
C ALA A 83 1.73 -25.89 10.69
N SER A 84 0.95 -24.87 11.08
CA SER A 84 0.24 -24.87 12.38
C SER A 84 -0.99 -25.78 12.45
N LYS A 85 -1.46 -26.33 11.33
CA LYS A 85 -2.66 -27.21 11.28
C LYS A 85 -2.39 -28.68 11.63
N LEU A 86 -1.15 -29.14 11.74
CA LEU A 86 -0.86 -30.57 11.93
C LEU A 86 -0.70 -31.01 13.40
N ASN A 87 -0.56 -30.08 14.35
CA ASN A 87 -0.31 -30.44 15.76
C ASN A 87 -1.58 -30.77 16.58
N GLY A 88 -2.78 -30.55 16.03
CA GLY A 88 -4.05 -30.75 16.75
C GLY A 88 -4.71 -32.11 16.56
N VAL A 89 -4.32 -32.89 15.54
CA VAL A 89 -5.01 -34.15 15.18
C VAL A 89 -4.24 -35.39 15.64
N ALA A 90 -2.91 -35.31 15.81
CA ALA A 90 -2.07 -36.48 16.07
C ALA A 90 -1.90 -36.84 17.57
N VAL A 91 -2.38 -36.01 18.51
CA VAL A 91 -2.16 -36.25 19.95
C VAL A 91 -3.29 -37.07 20.61
N GLN A 92 -4.46 -37.19 19.96
CA GLN A 92 -5.63 -37.87 20.55
C GLN A 92 -5.72 -39.39 20.26
N SER A 93 -4.84 -39.95 19.43
CA SER A 93 -4.91 -41.36 18.99
C SER A 93 -3.86 -42.30 19.59
N LEU A 94 -3.07 -41.85 20.58
CA LEU A 94 -2.00 -42.66 21.20
C LEU A 94 -2.25 -43.07 22.67
N ASN A 95 -3.43 -42.79 23.24
CA ASN A 95 -3.80 -43.15 24.62
C ASN A 95 -5.05 -44.05 24.71
N LEU A 96 -5.06 -45.14 23.94
CA LEU A 96 -5.94 -46.28 24.21
C LEU A 96 -5.08 -47.56 24.22
N ARG A 97 -4.46 -47.82 25.37
CA ARG A 97 -4.18 -49.18 25.86
C ARG A 97 -5.13 -49.46 27.00
#